data_AF-A0A526PNE7-F1
#
_entry.id   AF-A0A526PNE7-F1
#
_cell.length_a   1.000
_cell.length_b   1.000
_cell.length_c   1.000
_cell.angle_alpha   90.00
_cell.angle_beta   90.00
_cell.angle_gamma   90.00
#
_symmetry.space_group_name_H-M   'P 1'
#
loop_
_entity.id
_entity.type
_entity.pdbx_description
1 polymer ?
#
loop_
_entity_poly.entity_id
_entity_poly.type
_entity_poly.pdbx_seq_one_letter_code
_entity_poly.pdbx_strand_id
1 'polypeptide(L)'
;EFARSLTKRRIFGLLDLNLRGSGLFGGMKLDARLREHLAGIRFEDLSKPFVAVTSEIRTGHEIWLSKGSLITAMRASYALPGVFEPVNYNGRI
;
A
#
# COMPACT_ATOMS: atom_id res chain seq x y z
N GLU A 1 -6.57 7.94 15.21
CA GLU A 1 -7.89 8.35 14.65
C GLU A 1 -8.18 7.89 13.22
N PHE A 2 -7.30 8.09 12.21
CA PHE A 2 -7.60 7.69 10.81
C PHE A 2 -8.11 6.24 10.67
N ALA A 3 -7.31 5.25 11.08
CA ALA A 3 -7.65 3.83 10.94
C ALA A 3 -8.95 3.44 11.68
N ARG A 4 -9.20 4.04 12.84
CA ARG A 4 -10.39 3.80 13.67
C ARG A 4 -11.67 4.39 13.06
N SER A 5 -11.53 5.34 12.13
CA SER A 5 -12.64 6.05 11.50
C SER A 5 -13.05 5.47 10.13
N LEU A 6 -12.42 4.36 9.71
CA LEU A 6 -12.66 3.75 8.41
C LEU A 6 -14.03 3.04 8.39
N THR A 7 -14.81 3.34 7.36
CA THR A 7 -16.07 2.66 7.04
C THR A 7 -16.00 2.16 5.60
N LYS A 8 -16.83 1.17 5.20
CA LYS A 8 -16.87 0.70 3.80
C LYS A 8 -16.96 1.86 2.81
N ARG A 9 -17.86 2.82 3.05
CA ARG A 9 -18.02 4.03 2.24
C ARG A 9 -16.74 4.87 2.15
N ARG A 10 -16.04 5.07 3.27
CA ARG A 10 -14.78 5.84 3.31
C ARG A 10 -13.64 5.09 2.61
N ILE A 11 -13.58 3.77 2.74
CA ILE A 11 -12.62 2.92 2.02
C ILE A 11 -12.82 3.05 0.50
N PHE A 12 -14.05 2.95 0.00
CA PHE A 12 -14.31 3.14 -1.43
C PHE A 12 -13.84 4.52 -1.94
N GLY A 13 -13.95 5.56 -1.12
CA GLY A 13 -13.42 6.89 -1.45
C GLY A 13 -11.90 7.00 -1.43
N LEU A 14 -11.19 6.12 -0.71
CA LEU A 14 -9.72 6.04 -0.72
C LEU A 14 -9.18 5.23 -1.91
N LEU A 15 -9.99 4.30 -2.42
CA LEU A 15 -9.69 3.45 -3.57
C LEU A 15 -9.95 4.12 -4.92
N ASP A 16 -10.50 5.35 -4.96
CA ASP A 16 -10.72 6.14 -6.18
C ASP A 16 -11.20 5.34 -7.42
N LEU A 17 -12.14 4.42 -7.20
CA LEU A 17 -12.61 3.49 -8.22
C LEU A 17 -13.51 4.20 -9.24
N ASN A 18 -12.92 4.73 -10.32
CA ASN A 18 -13.66 5.29 -11.45
C ASN A 18 -14.00 4.19 -12.48
N LEU A 19 -15.26 3.75 -12.49
CA LEU A 19 -15.77 2.70 -13.39
C LEU A 19 -16.15 3.18 -14.82
N ARG A 20 -15.92 4.47 -15.15
CA ARG A 20 -16.47 5.11 -16.37
C ARG A 20 -15.44 5.64 -17.37
N GLY A 21 -14.14 5.40 -17.20
CA GLY A 21 -13.09 5.85 -18.12
C GLY A 21 -11.80 5.07 -17.93
N SER A 22 -10.98 4.97 -18.98
CA SER A 22 -9.79 4.10 -19.02
C SER A 22 -8.81 4.36 -17.88
N GLY A 23 -8.61 3.35 -17.03
CA GLY A 23 -7.38 3.21 -16.23
C GLY A 23 -7.50 3.58 -14.75
N LEU A 24 -7.49 2.56 -13.89
CA LEU A 24 -6.70 2.47 -12.64
C LEU A 24 -6.23 3.78 -11.95
N PHE A 25 -7.12 4.66 -11.50
CA PHE A 25 -6.73 5.79 -10.63
C PHE A 25 -6.72 5.46 -9.12
N GLY A 26 -6.76 4.16 -8.76
CA GLY A 26 -7.24 3.74 -7.44
C GLY A 26 -6.30 3.90 -6.24
N GLY A 27 -5.08 4.41 -6.46
CA GLY A 27 -4.02 4.41 -5.43
C GLY A 27 -3.60 5.74 -4.84
N MET A 28 -3.91 6.85 -5.50
CA MET A 28 -3.23 8.12 -5.20
C MET A 28 -3.67 8.72 -3.86
N LYS A 29 -4.95 8.63 -3.50
CA LYS A 29 -5.42 9.16 -2.20
C LYS A 29 -4.91 8.36 -1.01
N LEU A 30 -4.88 7.03 -1.10
CA LEU A 30 -4.33 6.21 -0.03
C LEU A 30 -2.82 6.44 0.12
N ASP A 31 -2.07 6.52 -0.99
CA ASP A 31 -0.64 6.83 -0.96
C ASP A 31 -0.38 8.22 -0.35
N ALA A 32 -1.14 9.24 -0.78
CA ALA A 32 -1.03 10.59 -0.23
C ALA A 32 -1.28 10.60 1.29
N ARG A 33 -2.28 9.84 1.75
CA ARG A 33 -2.60 9.72 3.16
C ARG A 33 -1.51 8.98 3.94
N LEU A 34 -0.88 7.97 3.37
CA LEU A 34 0.28 7.31 3.98
C LEU A 34 1.47 8.26 4.08
N ARG A 35 1.76 9.03 3.02
CA ARG A 35 2.84 10.02 3.01
C ARG A 35 2.63 11.13 4.03
N GLU A 36 1.42 11.63 4.19
CA GLU A 36 1.10 12.65 5.18
C GLU A 36 1.43 12.21 6.62
N HIS A 37 1.27 10.91 6.93
CA HIS A 37 1.46 10.40 8.30
C HIS A 37 2.80 9.69 8.52
N LEU A 38 3.40 9.12 7.47
CA LEU A 38 4.50 8.15 7.58
C LEU A 38 5.70 8.48 6.69
N ALA A 39 5.73 9.65 6.03
CA ALA A 39 6.86 10.02 5.19
C ALA A 39 8.17 10.03 5.99
N GLY A 40 9.21 9.43 5.42
CA GLY A 40 10.53 9.31 6.04
C GLY A 40 10.65 8.18 7.08
N ILE A 41 9.55 7.61 7.55
CA ILE A 41 9.58 6.51 8.54
C ILE A 41 10.07 5.22 7.88
N ARG A 42 10.99 4.57 8.56
CA ARG A 42 11.52 3.25 8.22
C ARG A 42 11.08 2.22 9.25
N PHE A 43 11.18 0.94 8.88
CA PHE A 43 10.90 -0.16 9.83
C PHE A 43 11.74 -0.06 11.10
N GLU A 44 12.99 0.40 10.97
CA GLU A 44 13.94 0.51 12.06
C GLU A 44 13.58 1.60 13.08
N ASP A 45 12.72 2.56 12.67
CA ASP A 45 12.26 3.66 13.52
C ASP A 45 11.05 3.27 14.39
N LEU A 46 10.46 2.09 14.16
CA LEU A 46 9.25 1.66 14.84
C LEU A 46 9.54 1.16 16.25
N SER A 47 8.73 1.60 17.21
CA SER A 47 8.83 1.16 18.62
C SER A 47 8.45 -0.30 18.85
N LYS A 48 7.81 -0.94 17.86
CA LYS A 48 7.44 -2.36 17.89
C LYS A 48 7.81 -3.01 16.55
N PRO A 49 8.23 -4.29 16.56
CA PRO A 49 8.45 -5.03 15.34
C PRO A 49 7.21 -5.04 14.45
N PHE A 50 7.39 -4.77 13.16
CA PHE A 50 6.35 -4.78 12.15
C PHE A 50 6.85 -5.50 10.90
N VAL A 51 5.97 -6.27 10.27
CA VAL A 51 6.24 -6.96 9.01
C VAL A 51 5.07 -6.71 8.08
N ALA A 52 5.36 -6.30 6.85
CA ALA A 52 4.37 -6.21 5.79
C ALA A 52 4.49 -7.43 4.89
N VAL A 53 3.39 -8.16 4.70
CA VAL A 53 3.31 -9.31 3.79
C VAL A 53 2.78 -8.82 2.45
N THR A 54 3.48 -9.16 1.37
CA THR A 54 3.07 -8.88 -0.02
C THR A 54 3.20 -10.15 -0.86
N SER A 55 2.80 -10.10 -2.13
CA SER A 55 2.89 -11.20 -3.07
C SER A 55 3.57 -10.74 -4.36
N GLU A 56 4.50 -11.54 -4.88
CA GLU A 56 5.09 -11.32 -6.20
C GLU A 56 4.03 -11.61 -7.28
N ILE A 57 3.75 -10.64 -8.16
CA ILE A 57 2.63 -10.73 -9.12
C ILE A 57 2.80 -11.89 -10.10
N ARG A 58 4.05 -12.26 -10.41
CA ARG A 58 4.38 -13.28 -11.42
C ARG A 58 4.24 -14.70 -10.90
N THR A 59 4.55 -14.92 -9.62
CA THR A 59 4.67 -16.26 -9.03
C THR A 59 3.61 -16.52 -7.96
N GLY A 60 3.01 -15.46 -7.40
CA GLY A 60 2.13 -15.53 -6.24
C GLY A 60 2.86 -15.79 -4.92
N HIS A 61 4.19 -15.88 -4.92
CA HIS A 61 4.96 -16.13 -3.70
C HIS A 61 4.84 -14.97 -2.72
N GLU A 62 4.64 -15.31 -1.44
CA GLU A 62 4.66 -14.33 -0.38
C GLU A 62 6.07 -13.75 -0.17
N ILE A 63 6.14 -12.46 0.09
CA ILE A 63 7.37 -11.75 0.44
C ILE A 63 7.11 -11.00 1.73
N TRP A 64 8.00 -11.22 2.71
CA TRP A 64 7.89 -10.64 4.03
C TRP A 64 8.87 -9.48 4.14
N LEU A 65 8.33 -8.27 4.29
CA LEU A 65 9.11 -7.03 4.32
C LEU A 65 9.21 -6.53 5.76
N SER A 66 10.43 -6.40 6.27
CA SER A 66 10.71 -6.00 7.65
C SER A 66 11.81 -4.95 7.80
N LYS A 67 12.26 -4.35 6.69
CA LYS A 67 13.35 -3.38 6.63
C LYS A 67 13.12 -2.32 5.55
N GLY A 68 13.72 -1.15 5.70
CA GLY A 68 13.65 -0.08 4.70
C GLY A 68 12.45 0.86 4.86
N SER A 69 11.94 1.41 3.75
CA SER A 69 10.83 2.38 3.79
C SER A 69 9.52 1.70 4.18
N LEU A 70 8.87 2.22 5.22
CA LEU A 70 7.59 1.70 5.71
C LEU A 70 6.48 1.89 4.66
N ILE A 71 6.42 3.08 4.04
CA ILE A 71 5.42 3.38 3.01
C ILE A 71 5.57 2.41 1.83
N THR A 72 6.77 2.22 1.30
CA THR A 72 6.98 1.31 0.16
C THR A 72 6.48 -0.10 0.46
N ALA A 73 6.77 -0.62 1.66
CA ALA A 73 6.33 -1.96 2.04
C ALA A 73 4.81 -2.05 2.26
N MET A 74 4.19 -1.03 2.87
CA MET A 74 2.74 -0.96 2.99
C MET A 74 2.07 -0.91 1.62
N ARG A 75 2.61 -0.12 0.68
CA ARG A 75 2.13 -0.06 -0.71
C ARG A 75 2.21 -1.41 -1.40
N ALA A 76 3.35 -2.09 -1.30
CA ALA A 76 3.50 -3.44 -1.86
C ALA A 76 2.47 -4.40 -1.25
N SER A 77 2.19 -4.30 0.06
CA SER A 77 1.23 -5.16 0.75
C SER A 77 -0.22 -4.95 0.30
N TYR A 78 -0.63 -3.71 -0.03
CA TYR A 78 -2.01 -3.44 -0.47
C TYR A 78 -2.20 -3.42 -1.98
N ALA A 79 -1.16 -3.61 -2.80
CA ALA A 79 -1.18 -3.47 -4.26
C ALA A 79 -2.01 -4.56 -4.98
N LEU A 80 -3.33 -4.56 -4.73
CA LEU A 80 -4.30 -5.48 -5.28
C LEU A 80 -4.34 -5.38 -6.82
N PRO A 81 -4.07 -6.48 -7.55
CA PRO A 81 -4.11 -6.48 -9.01
C PRO A 81 -5.46 -6.01 -9.55
N GLY A 82 -5.41 -5.15 -10.57
CA GLY A 82 -6.61 -4.55 -11.17
C GLY A 82 -7.21 -3.38 -10.36
N VAL A 83 -6.69 -3.07 -9.17
CA VAL A 83 -7.12 -1.92 -8.35
C VAL A 83 -5.99 -0.91 -8.18
N PHE A 84 -4.78 -1.38 -7.89
CA PHE A 84 -3.60 -0.54 -7.69
C PHE A 84 -2.47 -0.93 -8.65
N GLU A 85 -1.59 0.04 -8.93
CA GLU A 85 -0.34 -0.24 -9.63
C GLU A 85 0.58 -1.13 -8.78
N PRO A 86 1.19 -2.17 -9.40
CA PRO A 86 2.21 -2.98 -8.73
C PRO A 86 3.39 -2.14 -8.24
N VAL A 87 4.00 -2.55 -7.13
CA VAL A 87 5.14 -1.84 -6.53
C VAL A 87 6.42 -2.61 -6.83
N ASN A 88 7.37 -1.97 -7.50
CA ASN A 88 8.71 -2.54 -7.64
C ASN A 88 9.45 -2.45 -6.30
N TYR A 89 9.82 -3.61 -5.77
CA TYR A 89 10.64 -3.74 -4.57
C TYR A 89 11.85 -4.63 -4.87
N ASN A 90 13.04 -4.02 -4.97
CA ASN A 90 14.31 -4.71 -5.24
C ASN A 90 14.27 -5.64 -6.48
N GLY A 91 13.62 -5.18 -7.56
CA GLY A 91 13.53 -5.95 -8.81
C GLY A 91 12.39 -6.98 -8.83
N ARG A 92 11.57 -7.05 -7.78
CA ARG A 92 10.35 -7.85 -7.73
C ARG A 92 9.14 -6.95 -7.90
N ILE A 93 8.12 -7.45 -8.60
CA ILE A 93 6.84 -6.79 -8.88
C ILE A 93 5.72 -7.71 -8.43
#